data_AF-A0A7C3DAE3-F1
#
_entry.id   AF-A0A7C3DAE3-F1
#
_cell.length_a   1.000
_cell.length_b   1.000
_cell.length_c   1.000
_cell.angle_alpha   90.00
_cell.angle_beta   90.00
_cell.angle_gamma   90.00
#
_symmetry.space_group_name_H-M   'P 1'
#
loop_
_entity.id
_entity.type
_entity.pdbx_description
1 polymer ?
#
loop_
_entity_poly.entity_id
_entity_poly.type
_entity_poly.pdbx_seq_one_letter_code
_entity_poly.pdbx_strand_id
1 'polypeptide(L)'
;MSFPSDIKTCMRDCILKIFWPKDHIVQFFKDNGCTDADIRVLGDYKELHRYQIVDQMFDHLSSKPDGGLGPFRAMLLALTNWSFFDPYYFDRLRKLNRAEADRCITHLKQLQEIRDHKIKEKRKQRAVKEAAAQDAKQSITELKEKYISLIQGGTSPQRRGYELELILQELGRISGLEVTEPFRVNGEQIDGAIKFEGEHYLIEAKWQDKASANEPVYQFVGKIEGKFYGRGIFVSVNGFSENVVSSLVHGKAIKTIFIDGEDLMMVLEGLQSFSEMLDKKVKAAQTKGEIYVNAITGKSKIS
;
A
#
# COMPACT_ATOMS: atom_id res chain seq x y z
N MET A 1 2.87 -21.16 -8.48
CA MET A 1 4.12 -20.47 -8.12
C MET A 1 5.26 -21.29 -8.68
N SER A 2 6.19 -20.70 -9.41
CA SER A 2 7.39 -21.41 -9.88
C SER A 2 8.46 -21.45 -8.78
N PHE A 3 9.29 -22.49 -8.78
CA PHE A 3 10.42 -22.59 -7.88
C PHE A 3 11.54 -21.59 -8.30
N PRO A 4 12.22 -20.90 -7.36
CA PRO A 4 13.15 -19.83 -7.72
C PRO A 4 14.32 -20.29 -8.61
N SER A 5 14.56 -19.60 -9.72
CA SER A 5 15.51 -20.00 -10.76
C SER A 5 16.97 -20.02 -10.31
N ASP A 6 17.41 -19.02 -9.56
CA ASP A 6 18.75 -18.93 -8.97
C ASP A 6 19.00 -19.99 -7.88
N ILE A 7 17.98 -20.37 -7.10
CA ILE A 7 18.07 -21.54 -6.21
C ILE A 7 18.26 -22.81 -7.04
N LYS A 8 17.52 -22.99 -8.14
CA LYS A 8 17.75 -24.12 -9.06
C LYS A 8 19.19 -24.12 -9.59
N THR A 9 19.70 -22.98 -10.04
CA THR A 9 21.10 -22.88 -10.51
C THR A 9 22.09 -23.32 -9.44
N CYS A 10 21.93 -22.88 -8.19
CA CYS A 10 22.82 -23.28 -7.11
C CYS A 10 22.67 -24.75 -6.72
N MET A 11 21.43 -25.28 -6.74
CA MET A 11 21.19 -26.71 -6.51
C MET A 11 21.86 -27.57 -7.58
N ARG A 12 21.78 -27.17 -8.85
CA ARG A 12 22.47 -27.82 -9.97
C ARG A 12 23.98 -27.89 -9.72
N ASP A 13 24.58 -26.77 -9.33
CA ASP A 13 26.01 -26.73 -9.03
C ASP A 13 26.38 -27.63 -7.85
N CYS A 14 25.56 -27.65 -6.79
CA CYS A 14 25.74 -28.58 -5.68
C CYS A 14 25.71 -30.04 -6.14
N ILE A 15 24.70 -30.44 -6.91
CA ILE A 15 24.56 -31.81 -7.43
C ILE A 15 25.80 -32.23 -8.22
N LEU A 16 26.30 -31.36 -9.11
CA LEU A 16 27.47 -31.67 -9.95
C LEU A 16 28.80 -31.72 -9.18
N LYS A 17 28.87 -31.05 -8.03
CA LYS A 17 30.04 -31.01 -7.13
C LYS A 17 29.98 -32.08 -6.04
N ILE A 18 28.81 -32.67 -5.77
CA ILE A 18 28.61 -33.75 -4.80
C ILE A 18 28.66 -35.13 -5.48
N PHE A 19 28.08 -35.28 -6.66
CA PHE A 19 27.91 -36.58 -7.32
C PHE A 19 28.78 -36.72 -8.56
N TRP A 20 29.60 -37.77 -8.59
CA TRP A 20 30.41 -38.13 -9.75
C TRP A 20 29.73 -39.18 -10.65
N PRO A 21 29.28 -40.34 -10.17
CA PRO A 21 28.58 -41.30 -11.02
C PRO A 21 27.22 -40.77 -11.49
N LYS A 22 26.86 -41.06 -12.75
CA LYS A 22 25.55 -40.71 -13.31
C LYS A 22 24.42 -41.41 -12.54
N ASP A 23 24.63 -42.66 -12.14
CA ASP A 23 23.68 -43.44 -11.34
C ASP A 23 23.40 -42.78 -9.97
N HIS A 24 24.40 -42.15 -9.34
CA HIS A 24 24.21 -41.44 -8.07
C HIS A 24 23.38 -40.16 -8.25
N ILE A 25 23.55 -39.45 -9.37
CA ILE A 25 22.72 -38.27 -9.71
C ILE A 25 21.25 -38.69 -9.90
N VAL A 26 21.02 -39.77 -10.64
CA VAL A 26 19.65 -40.30 -10.87
C VAL A 26 19.04 -40.79 -9.57
N GLN A 27 19.81 -41.49 -8.73
CA GLN A 27 19.34 -41.94 -7.41
C GLN A 27 18.96 -40.75 -6.52
N PHE A 28 19.77 -39.69 -6.50
CA PHE A 28 19.44 -38.47 -5.77
C PHE A 28 18.08 -37.88 -6.19
N PHE A 29 17.74 -37.88 -7.49
CA PHE A 29 16.41 -37.42 -7.92
C PHE A 29 15.29 -38.31 -7.38
N LYS A 30 15.46 -39.64 -7.42
CA LYS A 30 14.48 -40.59 -6.89
C LYS A 30 14.26 -40.40 -5.38
N ASP A 31 15.34 -40.25 -4.63
CA ASP A 31 15.31 -40.04 -3.18
C ASP A 31 14.61 -38.72 -2.80
N ASN A 32 14.54 -37.77 -3.74
CA ASN A 32 13.95 -36.45 -3.55
C ASN A 32 12.63 -36.27 -4.30
N GLY A 33 11.86 -37.37 -4.44
CA GLY A 33 10.46 -37.30 -4.87
C GLY A 33 10.24 -37.27 -6.39
N CYS A 34 11.28 -37.52 -7.20
CA CYS A 34 11.08 -37.77 -8.62
C CYS A 34 10.61 -39.21 -8.83
N THR A 35 9.47 -39.39 -9.49
CA THR A 35 8.89 -40.71 -9.75
C THR A 35 9.65 -41.44 -10.86
N ASP A 36 9.49 -42.76 -10.98
CA ASP A 36 10.05 -43.51 -12.11
C ASP A 36 9.56 -42.96 -13.46
N ALA A 37 8.34 -42.43 -13.53
CA ALA A 37 7.83 -41.77 -14.72
C ALA A 37 8.61 -40.50 -15.05
N ASP A 38 9.02 -39.72 -14.04
CA ASP A 38 9.86 -38.54 -14.24
C ASP A 38 11.27 -38.94 -14.72
N ILE A 39 11.86 -40.01 -14.17
CA ILE A 39 13.19 -40.48 -14.55
C ILE A 39 13.24 -40.99 -16.00
N ARG A 40 12.15 -41.58 -16.51
CA ARG A 40 12.08 -42.08 -17.90
C ARG A 40 12.34 -41.01 -18.96
N VAL A 41 12.12 -39.73 -18.65
CA VAL A 41 12.37 -38.62 -19.57
C VAL A 41 13.86 -38.48 -19.91
N LEU A 42 14.75 -38.99 -19.05
CA LEU A 42 16.19 -38.96 -19.28
C LEU A 42 16.67 -40.01 -20.31
N GLY A 43 15.80 -40.92 -20.74
CA GLY A 43 16.15 -42.00 -21.68
C GLY A 43 17.33 -42.84 -21.19
N ASP A 44 18.26 -43.15 -22.10
CA ASP A 44 19.55 -43.74 -21.70
C ASP A 44 20.50 -42.65 -21.18
N TYR A 45 20.28 -42.28 -19.91
CA TYR A 45 21.08 -41.26 -19.24
C TYR A 45 22.57 -41.61 -19.13
N LYS A 46 22.97 -42.86 -19.42
CA LYS A 46 24.38 -43.27 -19.43
C LYS A 46 25.15 -42.68 -20.61
N GLU A 47 24.47 -42.28 -21.67
CA GLU A 47 25.07 -41.57 -22.81
C GLU A 47 25.16 -40.05 -22.58
N LEU A 48 24.41 -39.51 -21.61
CA LEU A 48 24.38 -38.07 -21.32
C LEU A 48 25.57 -37.60 -20.46
N HIS A 49 26.07 -36.39 -20.68
CA HIS A 49 26.96 -35.74 -19.72
C HIS A 49 26.21 -35.46 -18.40
N ARG A 50 26.94 -35.48 -17.26
CA ARG A 50 26.35 -35.27 -15.92
C ARG A 50 25.47 -34.01 -15.84
N TYR A 51 25.93 -32.91 -16.44
CA TYR A 51 25.20 -31.66 -16.45
C TYR A 51 23.89 -31.75 -17.25
N GLN A 52 23.87 -32.49 -18.36
CA GLN A 52 22.68 -32.70 -19.18
C GLN A 52 21.62 -33.49 -18.42
N ILE A 53 22.02 -34.46 -17.59
CA ILE A 53 21.09 -35.21 -16.72
C ILE A 53 20.37 -34.25 -15.77
N VAL A 54 21.11 -33.34 -15.13
CA VAL A 54 20.52 -32.37 -14.19
C VAL A 54 19.64 -31.35 -14.91
N ASP A 55 20.11 -30.80 -16.03
CA ASP A 55 19.39 -29.79 -16.79
C ASP A 55 18.08 -30.35 -17.36
N GLN A 56 18.11 -31.51 -18.02
CA GLN A 56 16.91 -32.16 -18.54
C GLN A 56 15.91 -32.49 -17.43
N MET A 57 16.39 -32.96 -16.27
CA MET A 57 15.52 -33.24 -15.13
C MET A 57 14.85 -31.96 -14.60
N PHE A 58 15.61 -30.87 -14.48
CA PHE A 58 15.11 -29.60 -13.97
C PHE A 58 14.11 -28.95 -14.93
N ASP A 59 14.35 -29.05 -16.23
CA ASP A 59 13.44 -28.57 -17.26
C ASP A 59 12.15 -29.39 -17.27
N HIS A 60 12.25 -30.72 -17.19
CA HIS A 60 11.08 -31.60 -17.06
C HIS A 60 10.24 -31.23 -15.85
N LEU A 61 10.84 -31.16 -14.65
CA LEU A 61 10.11 -30.80 -13.43
C LEU A 61 9.48 -29.41 -13.51
N SER A 62 10.18 -28.44 -14.11
CA SER A 62 9.66 -27.08 -14.26
C SER A 62 8.47 -26.98 -15.22
N SER A 63 8.33 -27.94 -16.14
CA SER A 63 7.22 -27.99 -17.11
C SER A 63 5.94 -28.63 -16.55
N LYS A 64 6.02 -29.28 -15.38
CA LYS A 64 4.84 -29.89 -14.72
C LYS A 64 3.83 -28.82 -14.29
N PRO A 65 2.53 -29.14 -14.17
CA PRO A 65 1.49 -28.17 -13.79
C PRO A 65 1.75 -27.49 -12.44
N ASP A 66 2.34 -28.20 -11.49
CA ASP A 66 2.74 -27.68 -10.18
C ASP A 66 4.12 -27.01 -10.18
N GLY A 67 4.80 -26.98 -11.33
CA GLY A 67 6.18 -26.51 -11.50
C GLY A 67 7.22 -27.36 -10.76
N GLY A 68 6.90 -28.62 -10.43
CA GLY A 68 7.80 -29.53 -9.73
C GLY A 68 8.14 -29.08 -8.30
N LEU A 69 7.26 -28.31 -7.66
CA LEU A 69 7.51 -27.68 -6.36
C LEU A 69 7.88 -28.69 -5.27
N GLY A 70 7.23 -29.86 -5.25
CA GLY A 70 7.51 -30.92 -4.27
C GLY A 70 8.96 -31.42 -4.40
N PRO A 71 9.34 -31.99 -5.56
CA PRO A 71 10.71 -32.45 -5.80
C PRO A 71 11.78 -31.39 -5.58
N PHE A 72 11.58 -30.15 -6.06
CA PHE A 72 12.55 -29.07 -5.83
C PHE A 72 12.73 -28.72 -4.36
N ARG A 73 11.67 -28.73 -3.56
CA ARG A 73 11.76 -28.49 -2.11
C ARG A 73 12.49 -29.63 -1.39
N ALA A 74 12.21 -30.87 -1.77
CA ALA A 74 12.91 -32.04 -1.22
C ALA A 74 14.40 -31.98 -1.54
N MET A 75 14.76 -31.75 -2.81
CA MET A 75 16.15 -31.61 -3.24
C MET A 75 16.87 -30.44 -2.54
N LEU A 76 16.22 -29.29 -2.39
CA LEU A 76 16.79 -28.16 -1.64
C LEU A 76 17.13 -28.57 -0.21
N LEU A 77 16.17 -29.19 0.49
CA LEU A 77 16.34 -29.66 1.88
C LEU A 77 17.50 -30.66 2.00
N ALA A 78 17.57 -31.63 1.09
CA ALA A 78 18.63 -32.64 1.09
C ALA A 78 20.01 -32.01 0.86
N LEU A 79 20.14 -31.07 -0.09
CA LEU A 79 21.40 -30.40 -0.38
C LEU A 79 21.85 -29.47 0.75
N THR A 80 20.91 -28.76 1.38
CA THR A 80 21.24 -27.88 2.53
C THR A 80 21.63 -28.67 3.77
N ASN A 81 21.12 -29.89 3.93
CA ASN A 81 21.48 -30.77 5.05
C ASN A 81 22.59 -31.77 4.69
N TRP A 82 23.20 -31.62 3.52
CA TRP A 82 24.19 -32.57 3.02
C TRP A 82 25.47 -32.58 3.87
N SER A 83 25.94 -33.78 4.21
CA SER A 83 27.13 -33.97 5.06
C SER A 83 28.03 -35.13 4.65
N PHE A 84 27.55 -36.02 3.78
CA PHE A 84 28.29 -37.22 3.37
C PHE A 84 29.05 -37.02 2.05
N PHE A 85 30.33 -37.37 2.02
CA PHE A 85 31.17 -37.23 0.83
C PHE A 85 31.91 -38.54 0.61
N ASP A 86 31.72 -39.15 -0.56
CA ASP A 86 32.29 -40.46 -0.88
C ASP A 86 33.83 -40.37 -1.01
N PRO A 87 34.61 -40.97 -0.09
CA PRO A 87 36.07 -40.88 -0.10
C PRO A 87 36.70 -41.41 -1.40
N TYR A 88 36.02 -42.32 -2.11
CA TYR A 88 36.51 -42.86 -3.37
C TYR A 88 36.63 -41.77 -4.44
N TYR A 89 35.63 -40.89 -4.56
CA TYR A 89 35.61 -39.84 -5.59
C TYR A 89 36.30 -38.55 -5.15
N PHE A 90 36.27 -38.25 -3.84
CA PHE A 90 36.89 -37.05 -3.28
C PHE A 90 38.38 -37.23 -2.98
N ASP A 91 38.78 -38.35 -2.38
CA ASP A 91 40.15 -38.52 -1.88
C ASP A 91 41.00 -39.40 -2.80
N ARG A 92 40.46 -40.54 -3.23
CA ARG A 92 41.20 -41.53 -4.03
C ARG A 92 41.33 -41.13 -5.50
N LEU A 93 40.20 -40.91 -6.18
CA LEU A 93 40.20 -40.52 -7.60
C LEU A 93 40.33 -39.01 -7.82
N ARG A 94 40.06 -38.20 -6.79
CA ARG A 94 40.11 -36.72 -6.83
C ARG A 94 39.34 -36.12 -8.01
N LYS A 95 38.20 -36.74 -8.35
CA LYS A 95 37.30 -36.26 -9.40
C LYS A 95 36.36 -35.16 -8.91
N LEU A 96 36.20 -35.07 -7.59
CA LEU A 96 35.45 -34.03 -6.90
C LEU A 96 36.36 -33.35 -5.88
N ASN A 97 36.00 -32.12 -5.48
CA ASN A 97 36.76 -31.32 -4.53
C ASN A 97 35.86 -30.93 -3.35
N ARG A 98 36.29 -31.30 -2.13
CA ARG A 98 35.55 -31.07 -0.89
C ARG A 98 35.28 -29.58 -0.65
N ALA A 99 36.32 -28.75 -0.77
CA ALA A 99 36.22 -27.31 -0.55
C ALA A 99 35.35 -26.59 -1.59
N GLU A 100 35.27 -27.11 -2.82
CA GLU A 100 34.32 -26.59 -3.82
C GLU A 100 32.88 -26.95 -3.48
N ALA A 101 32.63 -28.21 -3.12
CA ALA A 101 31.29 -28.66 -2.77
C ALA A 101 30.75 -27.96 -1.51
N ASP A 102 31.58 -27.81 -0.47
CA ASP A 102 31.23 -27.07 0.75
C ASP A 102 30.92 -25.60 0.47
N ARG A 103 31.66 -24.95 -0.45
CA ARG A 103 31.35 -23.57 -0.89
C ARG A 103 30.01 -23.49 -1.60
N CYS A 104 29.69 -24.43 -2.50
CA CYS A 104 28.40 -24.48 -3.18
C CYS A 104 27.24 -24.67 -2.20
N ILE A 105 27.36 -25.59 -1.24
CA ILE A 105 26.33 -25.83 -0.21
C ILE A 105 26.14 -24.59 0.67
N THR A 106 27.24 -23.94 1.08
CA THR A 106 27.19 -22.72 1.88
C THR A 106 26.48 -21.59 1.13
N HIS A 107 26.78 -21.42 -0.15
CA HIS A 107 26.13 -20.43 -0.99
C HIS A 107 24.61 -20.70 -1.12
N LEU A 108 24.22 -21.96 -1.32
CA LEU A 108 22.82 -22.35 -1.39
C LEU A 108 22.05 -22.01 -0.10
N LYS A 109 22.65 -22.27 1.08
CA LYS A 109 22.07 -21.90 2.39
C LYS A 109 21.86 -20.39 2.53
N GLN A 110 22.88 -19.61 2.19
CA GLN A 110 22.80 -18.14 2.26
C GLN A 110 21.69 -17.59 1.37
N LEU A 111 21.55 -18.11 0.15
CA LEU A 111 20.48 -17.70 -0.77
C LEU A 111 19.09 -18.08 -0.26
N GLN A 112 18.94 -19.24 0.38
CA GLN A 112 17.69 -19.63 1.02
C GLN A 112 17.33 -18.68 2.16
N GLU A 113 18.26 -18.39 3.06
CA GLU A 113 18.04 -17.48 4.21
C GLU A 113 17.65 -16.06 3.77
N ILE A 114 18.35 -15.50 2.78
CA ILE A 114 18.02 -14.17 2.24
C ILE A 114 16.60 -14.14 1.68
N ARG A 115 16.17 -15.20 1.01
CA ARG A 115 14.80 -15.31 0.48
C ARG A 115 13.77 -15.41 1.58
N ASP A 116 13.99 -16.28 2.55
CA ASP A 116 13.06 -16.48 3.65
C ASP A 116 12.87 -15.19 4.44
N HIS A 117 13.95 -14.45 4.67
CA HIS A 117 13.89 -13.12 5.26
C HIS A 117 13.06 -12.14 4.42
N LYS A 118 13.32 -12.04 3.11
CA LYS A 118 12.56 -11.16 2.20
C LYS A 118 11.08 -11.52 2.14
N ILE A 119 10.73 -12.80 2.13
CA ILE A 119 9.34 -13.27 2.11
C ILE A 119 8.65 -12.92 3.42
N LYS A 120 9.31 -13.16 4.56
CA LYS A 120 8.79 -12.82 5.89
C LYS A 120 8.55 -11.32 6.03
N GLU A 121 9.50 -10.50 5.58
CA GLU A 121 9.38 -9.04 5.65
C GLU A 121 8.25 -8.52 4.77
N LYS A 122 8.13 -9.01 3.53
CA LYS A 122 6.99 -8.66 2.66
C LYS A 122 5.64 -9.06 3.26
N ARG A 123 5.55 -10.23 3.89
CA ARG A 123 4.33 -10.67 4.57
C ARG A 123 3.98 -9.77 5.75
N LYS A 124 4.98 -9.40 6.56
CA LYS A 124 4.81 -8.47 7.69
C LYS A 124 4.32 -7.10 7.22
N GLN A 125 4.96 -6.53 6.20
CA GLN A 125 4.56 -5.25 5.61
C GLN A 125 3.14 -5.29 5.04
N ARG A 126 2.78 -6.39 4.36
CA ARG A 126 1.43 -6.59 3.84
C ARG A 126 0.39 -6.65 4.96
N ALA A 127 0.66 -7.43 6.01
CA ALA A 127 -0.25 -7.55 7.15
C ALA A 127 -0.46 -6.20 7.87
N VAL A 128 0.61 -5.41 8.06
CA VAL A 128 0.51 -4.06 8.65
C VAL A 128 -0.34 -3.13 7.78
N LYS A 129 -0.14 -3.15 6.45
CA LYS A 129 -0.95 -2.33 5.53
C LYS A 129 -2.41 -2.76 5.50
N GLU A 130 -2.68 -4.07 5.49
CA GLU A 130 -4.05 -4.60 5.51
C GLU A 130 -4.76 -4.26 6.82
N ALA A 131 -4.07 -4.35 7.97
CA ALA A 131 -4.62 -3.94 9.26
C ALA A 131 -4.93 -2.43 9.29
N ALA A 132 -3.99 -1.58 8.89
CA ALA A 132 -4.20 -0.13 8.86
C ALA A 132 -5.35 0.28 7.91
N ALA A 133 -5.50 -0.40 6.76
CA ALA A 133 -6.60 -0.15 5.85
C ALA A 133 -7.95 -0.60 6.43
N GLN A 134 -7.97 -1.69 7.17
CA GLN A 134 -9.17 -2.18 7.85
C GLN A 134 -9.59 -1.23 8.99
N ASP A 135 -8.63 -0.78 9.79
CA ASP A 135 -8.87 0.19 10.87
C ASP A 135 -9.42 1.51 10.30
N ALA A 136 -8.79 2.06 9.25
CA ALA A 136 -9.27 3.27 8.58
C ALA A 136 -10.69 3.11 8.02
N LYS A 137 -11.00 1.95 7.43
CA LYS A 137 -12.35 1.67 6.92
C LYS A 137 -13.39 1.62 8.05
N GLN A 138 -13.04 1.02 9.17
CA GLN A 138 -13.91 0.99 10.35
C GLN A 138 -14.14 2.40 10.88
N SER A 139 -13.08 3.21 11.05
CA SER A 139 -13.20 4.59 11.52
C SER A 139 -14.06 5.44 10.57
N ILE A 140 -13.91 5.31 9.24
CA ILE A 140 -14.79 6.00 8.28
C ILE A 140 -16.26 5.58 8.47
N THR A 141 -16.51 4.30 8.71
CA THR A 141 -17.88 3.78 8.94
C THR A 141 -18.50 4.39 10.20
N GLU A 142 -17.74 4.45 11.30
CA GLU A 142 -18.17 5.08 12.56
C GLU A 142 -18.44 6.58 12.38
N LEU A 143 -17.56 7.29 11.65
CA LEU A 143 -17.75 8.71 11.33
C LEU A 143 -18.99 8.93 10.46
N LYS A 144 -19.28 8.04 9.51
CA LYS A 144 -20.47 8.09 8.67
C LYS A 144 -21.74 7.96 9.50
N GLU A 145 -21.81 6.97 10.38
CA GLU A 145 -22.94 6.76 11.28
C GLU A 145 -23.18 8.00 12.17
N LYS A 146 -22.09 8.53 12.73
CA LYS A 146 -22.12 9.78 13.51
C LYS A 146 -22.65 10.94 12.69
N TYR A 147 -22.14 11.16 11.49
CA TYR A 147 -22.59 12.23 10.60
C TYR A 147 -24.08 12.10 10.23
N ILE A 148 -24.56 10.89 9.92
CA ILE A 148 -25.97 10.62 9.61
C ILE A 148 -26.86 10.93 10.82
N SER A 149 -26.45 10.55 12.04
CA SER A 149 -27.23 10.86 13.25
C SER A 149 -27.38 12.38 13.48
N LEU A 150 -26.35 13.18 13.16
CA LEU A 150 -26.43 14.63 13.25
C LEU A 150 -27.41 15.24 12.24
N ILE A 151 -27.54 14.62 11.05
CA ILE A 151 -28.53 15.01 10.03
C ILE A 151 -29.95 14.71 10.51
N GLN A 152 -30.18 13.56 11.14
CA GLN A 152 -31.50 13.12 11.60
C GLN A 152 -32.09 13.98 12.72
N GLY A 153 -31.29 14.83 13.36
CA GLY A 153 -31.74 15.81 14.35
C GLY A 153 -31.58 15.33 15.80
N GLY A 154 -32.32 15.95 16.73
CA GLY A 154 -32.24 15.63 18.17
C GLY A 154 -31.04 16.22 18.93
N THR A 155 -30.16 16.95 18.22
CA THR A 155 -28.97 17.59 18.80
C THR A 155 -29.05 19.12 18.67
N SER A 156 -28.64 19.86 19.70
CA SER A 156 -28.63 21.33 19.66
C SER A 156 -27.71 21.85 18.53
N PRO A 157 -27.98 23.04 17.94
CA PRO A 157 -27.13 23.63 16.91
C PRO A 157 -25.66 23.73 17.31
N GLN A 158 -25.39 24.12 18.56
CA GLN A 158 -24.04 24.25 19.10
C GLN A 158 -23.33 22.90 19.15
N ARG A 159 -24.03 21.85 19.61
CA ARG A 159 -23.46 20.51 19.67
C ARG A 159 -23.23 19.93 18.27
N ARG A 160 -24.11 20.19 17.30
CA ARG A 160 -23.89 19.79 15.89
C ARG A 160 -22.64 20.41 15.28
N GLY A 161 -22.39 21.70 15.54
CA GLY A 161 -21.16 22.38 15.11
C GLY A 161 -19.92 21.70 15.68
N TYR A 162 -19.87 21.51 16.99
CA TYR A 162 -18.76 20.85 17.66
C TYR A 162 -18.49 19.42 17.15
N GLU A 163 -19.55 18.63 16.93
CA GLU A 163 -19.38 17.27 16.41
C GLU A 163 -18.89 17.24 14.95
N LEU A 164 -19.28 18.23 14.13
CA LEU A 164 -18.76 18.40 12.78
C LEU A 164 -17.27 18.72 12.78
N GLU A 165 -16.82 19.60 13.68
CA GLU A 165 -15.39 19.91 13.86
C GLU A 165 -14.58 18.64 14.15
N LEU A 166 -15.07 17.80 15.08
CA LEU A 166 -14.43 16.51 15.40
C LEU A 166 -14.40 15.55 14.21
N ILE A 167 -15.48 15.47 13.43
CA ILE A 167 -15.51 14.64 12.21
C ILE A 167 -14.45 15.09 11.22
N LEU A 168 -14.31 16.40 10.98
CA LEU A 168 -13.32 16.94 10.04
C LEU A 168 -11.89 16.68 10.48
N GLN A 169 -11.60 16.81 11.78
CA GLN A 169 -10.30 16.46 12.35
C GLN A 169 -9.98 14.98 12.11
N GLU A 170 -10.93 14.09 12.36
CA GLU A 170 -10.71 12.66 12.21
C GLU A 170 -10.56 12.25 10.75
N LEU A 171 -11.34 12.84 9.83
CA LEU A 171 -11.16 12.67 8.39
C LEU A 171 -9.76 13.13 7.92
N GLY A 172 -9.26 14.22 8.50
CA GLY A 172 -7.89 14.68 8.27
C GLY A 172 -6.84 13.67 8.73
N ARG A 173 -6.97 13.15 9.96
CA ARG A 173 -6.06 12.13 10.53
C ARG A 173 -6.08 10.84 9.73
N ILE A 174 -7.26 10.32 9.40
CA ILE A 174 -7.44 9.11 8.55
C ILE A 174 -6.80 9.30 7.18
N SER A 175 -6.83 10.52 6.64
CA SER A 175 -6.21 10.86 5.35
C SER A 175 -4.72 11.18 5.46
N GLY A 176 -4.10 10.96 6.63
CA GLY A 176 -2.66 11.17 6.85
C GLY A 176 -2.23 12.64 6.91
N LEU A 177 -3.16 13.57 7.14
CA LEU A 177 -2.87 15.00 7.24
C LEU A 177 -2.44 15.38 8.65
N GLU A 178 -1.56 16.38 8.76
CA GLU A 178 -1.24 17.00 10.04
C GLU A 178 -2.42 17.88 10.46
N VAL A 179 -3.06 17.56 11.58
CA VAL A 179 -4.25 18.25 12.08
C VAL A 179 -3.89 19.09 13.31
N THR A 180 -4.28 20.36 13.29
CA THR A 180 -4.24 21.27 14.44
C THR A 180 -5.64 21.39 15.03
N GLU A 181 -5.76 21.12 16.33
CA GLU A 181 -7.01 21.25 17.10
C GLU A 181 -7.51 22.71 17.17
N PRO A 182 -8.77 22.97 17.58
CA PRO A 182 -9.32 24.32 17.63
C PRO A 182 -8.49 25.22 18.57
N PHE A 183 -8.28 26.46 18.17
CA PHE A 183 -7.43 27.39 18.91
C PHE A 183 -7.95 28.82 18.87
N ARG A 184 -7.44 29.67 19.78
CA ARG A 184 -7.78 31.08 19.84
C ARG A 184 -6.57 31.96 19.56
N VAL A 185 -6.77 33.01 18.75
CA VAL A 185 -5.75 34.04 18.46
C VAL A 185 -6.39 35.41 18.64
N ASN A 186 -5.85 36.25 19.53
CA ASN A 186 -6.36 37.61 19.79
C ASN A 186 -7.88 37.65 20.10
N GLY A 187 -8.41 36.65 20.80
CA GLY A 187 -9.83 36.52 21.13
C GLY A 187 -10.69 35.87 20.06
N GLU A 188 -10.17 35.70 18.84
CA GLU A 188 -10.84 35.03 17.73
C GLU A 188 -10.66 33.51 17.80
N GLN A 189 -11.75 32.76 17.63
CA GLN A 189 -11.74 31.29 17.56
C GLN A 189 -11.56 30.82 16.11
N ILE A 190 -10.71 29.81 15.94
CA ILE A 190 -10.49 29.04 14.71
C ILE A 190 -10.81 27.57 15.03
N ASP A 191 -11.66 26.95 14.22
CA ASP A 191 -12.17 25.60 14.47
C ASP A 191 -11.09 24.51 14.24
N GLY A 192 -10.01 24.87 13.54
CA GLY A 192 -8.81 24.04 13.43
C GLY A 192 -7.96 24.43 12.23
N ALA A 193 -6.94 23.63 11.96
CA ALA A 193 -6.18 23.74 10.72
C ALA A 193 -5.68 22.36 10.26
N ILE A 194 -5.39 22.24 8.96
CA ILE A 194 -4.71 21.07 8.40
C ILE A 194 -3.51 21.50 7.58
N LYS A 195 -2.49 20.64 7.53
CA LYS A 195 -1.39 20.77 6.57
C LYS A 195 -1.64 19.86 5.38
N PHE A 196 -1.75 20.44 4.20
CA PHE A 196 -1.97 19.74 2.94
C PHE A 196 -0.97 20.23 1.90
N GLU A 197 -0.24 19.32 1.27
CA GLU A 197 0.80 19.64 0.27
C GLU A 197 1.82 20.70 0.74
N GLY A 198 2.24 20.61 2.01
CA GLY A 198 3.21 21.53 2.62
C GLY A 198 2.64 22.85 3.14
N GLU A 199 1.35 23.12 2.91
CA GLU A 199 0.69 24.40 3.20
C GLU A 199 -0.36 24.25 4.29
N HIS A 200 -0.51 25.26 5.14
CA HIS A 200 -1.50 25.25 6.21
C HIS A 200 -2.82 25.89 5.75
N TYR A 201 -3.93 25.15 5.93
CA TYR A 201 -5.28 25.61 5.68
C TYR A 201 -6.01 25.73 7.01
N LEU A 202 -6.48 26.93 7.35
CA LEU A 202 -7.41 27.09 8.47
C LEU A 202 -8.76 26.52 8.08
N ILE A 203 -9.47 25.94 9.05
CA ILE A 203 -10.79 25.36 8.86
C ILE A 203 -11.80 26.14 9.69
N GLU A 204 -12.94 26.43 9.09
CA GLU A 204 -14.15 26.87 9.78
C GLU A 204 -15.32 25.99 9.32
N ALA A 205 -16.11 25.49 10.27
CA ALA A 205 -17.20 24.57 10.02
C ALA A 205 -18.53 25.14 10.53
N LYS A 206 -19.54 25.14 9.66
CA LYS A 206 -20.89 25.63 9.98
C LYS A 206 -21.97 24.62 9.61
N TRP A 207 -22.89 24.42 10.54
CA TRP A 207 -24.10 23.61 10.36
C TRP A 207 -25.34 24.50 10.47
N GLN A 208 -25.56 25.33 9.46
CA GLN A 208 -26.65 26.31 9.40
C GLN A 208 -27.23 26.37 7.98
N ASP A 209 -28.39 27.00 7.81
CA ASP A 209 -29.02 27.14 6.49
C ASP A 209 -28.16 27.93 5.50
N LYS A 210 -28.31 27.64 4.20
CA LYS A 210 -27.52 28.27 3.11
C LYS A 210 -27.50 29.80 3.18
N ALA A 211 -28.64 30.42 3.47
CA ALA A 211 -28.77 31.87 3.53
C ALA A 211 -27.98 32.47 4.71
N SER A 212 -27.86 31.73 5.80
CA SER A 212 -27.17 32.15 7.03
C SER A 212 -25.65 31.97 6.95
N ALA A 213 -25.14 31.34 5.89
CA ALA A 213 -23.70 31.11 5.71
C ALA A 213 -22.91 32.34 5.24
N ASN A 214 -23.57 33.35 4.69
CA ASN A 214 -22.89 34.47 4.03
C ASN A 214 -22.00 35.29 4.98
N GLU A 215 -22.55 35.71 6.12
CA GLU A 215 -21.81 36.55 7.08
C GLU A 215 -20.61 35.81 7.70
N PRO A 216 -20.76 34.56 8.19
CA PRO A 216 -19.61 33.78 8.70
C PRO A 216 -18.53 33.53 7.65
N VAL A 217 -18.89 33.36 6.38
CA VAL A 217 -17.92 33.22 5.28
C VAL A 217 -17.08 34.48 5.12
N TYR A 218 -17.68 35.67 5.11
CA TYR A 218 -16.92 36.93 4.99
C TYR A 218 -16.02 37.17 6.20
N GLN A 219 -16.52 36.90 7.41
CA GLN A 219 -15.71 36.97 8.62
C GLN A 219 -14.49 36.06 8.49
N PHE A 220 -14.69 34.80 8.13
CA PHE A 220 -13.61 33.83 7.93
C PHE A 220 -12.58 34.30 6.90
N VAL A 221 -13.02 34.78 5.73
CA VAL A 221 -12.12 35.29 4.68
C VAL A 221 -11.27 36.46 5.21
N GLY A 222 -11.85 37.38 5.99
CA GLY A 222 -11.09 38.43 6.66
C GLY A 222 -10.01 37.88 7.60
N LYS A 223 -10.30 36.81 8.35
CA LYS A 223 -9.30 36.12 9.20
C LYS A 223 -8.13 35.59 8.38
N ILE A 224 -8.43 34.98 7.23
CA ILE A 224 -7.44 34.38 6.32
C ILE A 224 -6.55 35.44 5.69
N GLU A 225 -7.11 36.56 5.26
CA GLU A 225 -6.36 37.67 4.68
C GLU A 225 -5.33 38.26 5.65
N GLY A 226 -5.62 38.22 6.96
CA GLY A 226 -4.70 38.65 8.01
C GLY A 226 -3.55 37.68 8.33
N LYS A 227 -3.44 36.53 7.65
CA LYS A 227 -2.35 35.55 7.87
C LYS A 227 -1.30 35.58 6.76
N PHE A 228 -0.06 35.27 7.12
CA PHE A 228 1.03 35.08 6.16
C PHE A 228 0.70 33.89 5.23
N TYR A 229 0.54 34.16 3.93
CA TYR A 229 0.03 33.21 2.94
C TYR A 229 -1.25 32.47 3.35
N GLY A 230 -2.16 33.17 4.04
CA GLY A 230 -3.37 32.55 4.56
C GLY A 230 -4.17 31.77 3.50
N ARG A 231 -4.50 30.53 3.83
CA ARG A 231 -5.41 29.67 3.07
C ARG A 231 -6.49 29.12 3.99
N GLY A 232 -7.69 28.97 3.44
CA GLY A 232 -8.87 28.57 4.20
C GLY A 232 -9.64 27.45 3.54
N ILE A 233 -10.28 26.64 4.36
CA ILE A 233 -11.33 25.71 3.98
C ILE A 233 -12.55 26.09 4.78
N PHE A 234 -13.62 26.44 4.09
CA PHE A 234 -14.89 26.70 4.72
C PHE A 234 -15.84 25.52 4.46
N VAL A 235 -16.34 24.93 5.52
CA VAL A 235 -17.26 23.79 5.47
C VAL A 235 -18.67 24.27 5.84
N SER A 236 -19.63 24.13 4.92
CA SER A 236 -21.05 24.41 5.19
C SER A 236 -21.89 23.20 4.81
N VAL A 237 -22.43 22.47 5.80
CA VAL A 237 -23.14 21.21 5.56
C VAL A 237 -24.32 21.39 4.59
N ASN A 238 -25.06 22.48 4.75
CA ASN A 238 -26.20 22.78 3.88
C ASN A 238 -25.79 23.45 2.57
N GLY A 239 -24.51 23.70 2.31
CA GLY A 239 -24.00 24.33 1.08
C GLY A 239 -23.93 25.86 1.14
N PHE A 240 -23.78 26.47 -0.04
CA PHE A 240 -23.54 27.91 -0.20
C PHE A 240 -24.54 28.55 -1.17
N SER A 241 -24.75 29.86 -1.02
CA SER A 241 -25.52 30.64 -2.00
C SER A 241 -24.64 31.04 -3.18
N GLU A 242 -25.22 31.18 -4.38
CA GLU A 242 -24.49 31.67 -5.56
C GLU A 242 -23.88 33.05 -5.30
N ASN A 243 -24.64 33.95 -4.67
CA ASN A 243 -24.20 35.30 -4.36
C ASN A 243 -22.91 35.36 -3.52
N VAL A 244 -22.76 34.49 -2.51
CA VAL A 244 -21.55 34.49 -1.66
C VAL A 244 -20.34 33.92 -2.39
N VAL A 245 -20.53 32.97 -3.31
CA VAL A 245 -19.40 32.46 -4.07
C VAL A 245 -18.96 33.48 -5.11
N SER A 246 -19.91 34.06 -5.86
CA SER A 246 -19.63 35.07 -6.88
C SER A 246 -18.93 36.29 -6.30
N SER A 247 -19.31 36.74 -5.10
CA SER A 247 -18.68 37.90 -4.44
C SER A 247 -17.24 37.66 -3.97
N LEU A 248 -16.84 36.40 -3.73
CA LEU A 248 -15.48 36.03 -3.33
C LEU A 248 -14.55 35.82 -4.52
N VAL A 249 -15.08 35.34 -5.63
CA VAL A 249 -14.31 35.11 -6.86
C VAL A 249 -14.10 36.44 -7.61
N HIS A 250 -15.03 37.38 -7.51
CA HIS A 250 -14.95 38.65 -8.23
C HIS A 250 -13.91 39.62 -7.63
N GLY A 251 -12.79 39.82 -8.33
CA GLY A 251 -11.81 40.88 -8.04
C GLY A 251 -10.88 40.64 -6.83
N LYS A 252 -10.84 39.43 -6.26
CA LYS A 252 -10.03 39.08 -5.08
C LYS A 252 -9.08 37.91 -5.35
N ALA A 253 -7.99 37.85 -4.58
CA ALA A 253 -7.12 36.68 -4.54
C ALA A 253 -7.86 35.54 -3.82
N ILE A 254 -8.16 34.47 -4.57
CA ILE A 254 -8.82 33.28 -4.03
C ILE A 254 -7.89 32.60 -3.03
N LYS A 255 -8.33 32.55 -1.76
CA LYS A 255 -7.60 31.91 -0.66
C LYS A 255 -8.42 30.85 0.06
N THR A 256 -9.70 30.72 -0.26
CA THR A 256 -10.64 29.85 0.46
C THR A 256 -11.32 28.87 -0.48
N ILE A 257 -11.35 27.60 -0.10
CA ILE A 257 -12.05 26.52 -0.81
C ILE A 257 -13.30 26.14 -0.04
N PHE A 258 -14.38 25.82 -0.76
CA PHE A 258 -15.67 25.44 -0.18
C PHE A 258 -15.93 23.94 -0.24
N ILE A 259 -16.40 23.41 0.88
CA ILE A 259 -16.82 22.01 1.06
C ILE A 259 -18.24 22.03 1.63
N ASP A 260 -19.12 21.21 1.08
CA ASP A 260 -20.47 21.03 1.61
C ASP A 260 -20.73 19.62 2.12
N GLY A 261 -21.95 19.39 2.62
CA GLY A 261 -22.33 18.09 3.16
C GLY A 261 -22.38 16.97 2.11
N GLU A 262 -22.58 17.30 0.82
CA GLU A 262 -22.51 16.32 -0.27
C GLU A 262 -21.06 15.86 -0.47
N ASP A 263 -20.12 16.80 -0.48
CA ASP A 263 -18.69 16.50 -0.57
C ASP A 263 -18.22 15.63 0.61
N LEU A 264 -18.65 15.96 1.83
CA LEU A 264 -18.35 15.16 3.02
C LEU A 264 -18.96 13.75 2.92
N MET A 265 -20.19 13.63 2.43
CA MET A 265 -20.83 12.33 2.26
C MET A 265 -20.05 11.44 1.27
N MET A 266 -19.50 12.01 0.19
CA MET A 266 -18.66 11.25 -0.74
C MET A 266 -17.41 10.68 -0.07
N VAL A 267 -16.83 11.42 0.88
CA VAL A 267 -15.69 10.95 1.68
C VAL A 267 -16.12 9.86 2.66
N LEU A 268 -17.24 10.06 3.36
CA LEU A 268 -17.77 9.13 4.35
C LEU A 268 -18.31 7.82 3.74
N GLU A 269 -18.74 7.85 2.48
CA GLU A 269 -19.10 6.66 1.69
C GLU A 269 -17.86 5.94 1.10
N GLY A 270 -16.66 6.50 1.28
CA GLY A 270 -15.42 5.92 0.76
C GLY A 270 -15.28 6.04 -0.76
N LEU A 271 -16.02 6.94 -1.42
CA LEU A 271 -15.88 7.18 -2.87
C LEU A 271 -14.56 7.88 -3.21
N GLN A 272 -14.00 8.60 -2.24
CA GLN A 272 -12.67 9.20 -2.27
C GLN A 272 -12.22 9.53 -0.84
N SER A 273 -10.93 9.68 -0.60
CA SER A 273 -10.38 10.18 0.66
C SER A 273 -10.58 11.69 0.81
N PHE A 274 -10.45 12.21 2.04
CA PHE A 274 -10.49 13.65 2.30
C PHE A 274 -9.35 14.38 1.57
N SER A 275 -8.15 13.78 1.54
CA SER A 275 -6.99 14.30 0.81
C SER A 275 -7.23 14.39 -0.70
N GLU A 276 -7.83 13.37 -1.34
CA GLU A 276 -8.14 13.41 -2.77
C GLU A 276 -9.20 14.46 -3.12
N MET A 277 -10.19 14.66 -2.24
CA MET A 277 -11.15 15.75 -2.40
C MET A 277 -10.47 17.12 -2.34
N LEU A 278 -9.56 17.32 -1.36
CA LEU A 278 -8.81 18.57 -1.22
C LEU A 278 -7.96 18.83 -2.46
N ASP A 279 -7.20 17.83 -2.94
CA ASP A 279 -6.38 17.96 -4.15
C ASP A 279 -7.21 18.48 -5.34
N LYS A 280 -8.35 17.84 -5.62
CA LYS A 280 -9.21 18.23 -6.75
C LYS A 280 -9.78 19.63 -6.60
N LYS A 281 -10.22 20.01 -5.40
CA LYS A 281 -10.77 21.35 -5.14
C LYS A 281 -9.70 22.43 -5.17
N VAL A 282 -8.51 22.16 -4.61
CA VAL A 282 -7.33 23.04 -4.70
C VAL A 282 -6.95 23.25 -6.17
N LYS A 283 -6.88 22.17 -6.94
CA LYS A 283 -6.60 22.23 -8.38
C LYS A 283 -7.63 23.07 -9.13
N ALA A 284 -8.93 22.90 -8.87
CA ALA A 284 -9.97 23.69 -9.49
C ALA A 284 -9.84 25.19 -9.16
N ALA A 285 -9.61 25.52 -7.88
CA ALA A 285 -9.41 26.90 -7.44
C ALA A 285 -8.17 27.53 -8.07
N GLN A 286 -7.05 26.79 -8.14
CA GLN A 286 -5.78 27.31 -8.69
C GLN A 286 -5.77 27.42 -10.21
N THR A 287 -6.44 26.50 -10.93
CA THR A 287 -6.37 26.44 -12.41
C THR A 287 -7.52 27.15 -13.09
N LYS A 288 -8.69 27.23 -12.46
CA LYS A 288 -9.91 27.81 -13.05
C LYS A 288 -10.52 28.94 -12.22
N GLY A 289 -10.03 29.18 -11.00
CA GLY A 289 -10.68 30.11 -10.06
C GLY A 289 -11.99 29.57 -9.48
N GLU A 290 -12.28 28.27 -9.61
CA GLU A 290 -13.52 27.68 -9.13
C GLU A 290 -13.35 27.15 -7.69
N ILE A 291 -13.92 27.84 -6.71
CA ILE A 291 -13.78 27.49 -5.28
C ILE A 291 -14.83 26.51 -4.76
N TYR A 292 -15.91 26.30 -5.52
CA TYR A 292 -17.04 25.47 -5.13
C TYR A 292 -17.43 24.51 -6.27
N VAL A 293 -16.67 23.42 -6.37
CA VAL A 293 -16.87 22.36 -7.38
C VAL A 293 -17.22 21.03 -6.74
N ASN A 294 -17.90 20.16 -7.48
CA ASN A 294 -18.15 18.77 -7.10
C ASN A 294 -16.83 17.99 -7.12
N ALA A 295 -16.52 17.34 -6.01
CA ALA A 295 -15.24 16.68 -5.80
C ALA A 295 -15.01 15.43 -6.67
N ILE A 296 -16.03 14.90 -7.35
CA ILE A 296 -15.88 13.75 -8.26
C ILE A 296 -15.85 14.22 -9.71
N THR A 297 -16.83 15.03 -10.11
CA THR A 297 -17.01 15.43 -11.52
C THR A 297 -16.19 16.67 -11.90
N GLY A 298 -15.74 17.47 -10.93
CA GLY A 298 -15.02 18.72 -11.17
C GLY A 298 -15.88 19.82 -11.79
N LYS A 299 -17.21 19.66 -11.82
CA LYS A 299 -18.15 20.68 -12.28
C LYS A 299 -18.42 21.70 -11.18
N SER A 300 -18.56 22.96 -11.56
CA SER A 300 -19.08 24.02 -10.67
C SER A 300 -20.40 23.57 -10.03
N LYS A 301 -20.55 23.80 -8.72
CA LYS A 301 -21.81 23.60 -7.99
C LYS A 301 -22.74 24.83 -8.05
N ILE A 302 -22.32 25.84 -8.81
CA ILE A 302 -23.09 27.05 -9.09
C ILE A 302 -23.53 26.94 -10.54
N SER A 303 -24.83 27.06 -10.73
CA SER A 303 -25.51 27.02 -12.04
C SER A 303 -25.33 28.32 -12.80
#